data_AF-A0A8J7RZT1-F1
#
_entry.id   AF-A0A8J7RZT1-F1
#
_cell.length_a   1.000
_cell.length_b   1.000
_cell.length_c   1.000
_cell.angle_alpha   90.00
_cell.angle_beta   90.00
_cell.angle_gamma   90.00
#
_symmetry.space_group_name_H-M   'P 1'
#
loop_
_entity.id
_entity.type
_entity.pdbx_description
1 polymer ?
#
loop_
_entity_poly.entity_id
_entity_poly.type
_entity_poly.pdbx_seq_one_letter_code
_entity_poly.pdbx_strand_id
1 'polypeptide(L)'
;MTLFLCICLAALPTLVGAADVERTLSTPAPADGSVVDVTLSIEEIAAGGVIEHLPPGFVFAGSNLPADRVAAEENRVCFALLNETSVTYQIVAPEKGSGEITGEWYDFIDRINGTIQASRIGVDGAGVTGTAAGSPGPAPALIIAVLAGLIISRGRRQ
;
A
#
# COMPACT_ATOMS: atom_id res chain seq x y z
N MET A 1 37.43 -26.97 31.45
CA MET A 1 36.61 -26.80 30.24
C MET A 1 35.22 -26.40 30.70
N THR A 2 34.97 -25.09 30.79
CA THR A 2 33.67 -24.54 31.18
C THR A 2 33.36 -23.47 30.15
N LEU A 3 32.53 -23.85 29.19
CA LEU A 3 32.18 -23.08 28.01
C LEU A 3 31.21 -21.97 28.45
N PHE A 4 31.65 -20.71 28.42
CA PHE A 4 30.77 -19.55 28.61
C PHE A 4 29.81 -19.47 27.43
N LEU A 5 28.56 -19.88 27.67
CA LEU A 5 27.44 -19.78 26.74
C LEU A 5 27.10 -18.28 26.59
N CYS A 6 27.65 -17.61 25.57
CA CYS A 6 27.18 -16.30 25.13
C CYS A 6 25.75 -16.43 24.63
N ILE A 7 24.78 -16.13 25.49
CA ILE A 7 23.39 -15.89 25.09
C ILE A 7 23.37 -14.53 24.38
N CYS A 8 23.66 -14.55 23.08
CA CYS A 8 23.30 -13.45 22.19
C CYS A 8 21.77 -13.45 22.10
N LEU A 9 21.13 -12.68 22.97
CA LEU A 9 19.71 -12.36 22.86
C LEU A 9 19.54 -11.55 21.58
N ALA A 10 19.25 -12.25 20.48
CA ALA A 10 18.89 -11.62 19.22
C ALA A 10 17.57 -10.88 19.46
N ALA A 11 17.65 -9.56 19.65
CA ALA A 11 16.49 -8.69 19.53
C ALA A 11 15.99 -8.82 18.09
N LEU A 12 15.00 -9.69 17.88
CA LEU A 12 14.22 -9.65 16.65
C LEU A 12 13.61 -8.24 16.60
N PRO A 13 13.67 -7.53 15.46
CA PRO A 13 12.88 -6.34 15.31
C PRO A 13 11.42 -6.79 15.44
N THR A 14 10.78 -6.46 16.57
CA THR A 14 9.33 -6.51 16.64
C THR A 14 8.87 -5.47 15.65
N LEU A 15 8.32 -5.91 14.53
CA LEU A 15 7.47 -5.06 13.71
C LEU A 15 6.32 -4.68 14.63
N VAL A 16 6.41 -3.51 15.26
CA VAL A 16 5.22 -2.90 15.86
C VAL A 16 4.29 -2.70 14.67
N GLY A 17 3.09 -3.28 14.73
CA GLY A 17 2.07 -3.04 13.72
C GLY A 17 1.88 -1.53 13.69
N ALA A 18 2.29 -0.90 12.60
CA ALA A 18 1.86 0.45 12.33
C ALA A 18 0.43 0.32 11.82
N ALA A 19 -0.48 1.17 12.30
CA ALA A 19 -1.78 1.30 11.67
C ALA A 19 -1.60 1.44 10.16
N ASP A 20 -2.41 0.70 9.40
CA ASP A 20 -2.28 0.63 7.96
C ASP A 20 -3.58 1.09 7.28
N VAL A 21 -3.41 1.79 6.17
CA VAL A 21 -4.53 2.25 5.35
C VAL A 21 -4.22 1.93 3.91
N GLU A 22 -4.99 0.99 3.35
CA GLU A 22 -4.83 0.55 1.97
C GLU A 22 -5.94 1.11 1.08
N ARG A 23 -5.59 1.58 -0.12
CA ARG A 23 -6.56 2.10 -1.11
C ARG A 23 -6.80 1.11 -2.24
N THR A 24 -8.07 0.92 -2.58
CA THR A 24 -8.50 0.17 -3.78
C THR A 24 -9.48 1.01 -4.60
N LEU A 25 -9.42 0.86 -5.92
CA LEU A 25 -10.29 1.55 -6.88
C LEU A 25 -11.20 0.53 -7.56
N SER A 26 -12.48 0.86 -7.77
CA SER A 26 -13.38 0.01 -8.56
C SER A 26 -12.91 -0.13 -10.01
N THR A 27 -12.28 0.91 -10.56
CA THR A 27 -11.53 0.87 -11.81
C THR A 27 -10.42 1.92 -11.79
N PRO A 28 -9.20 1.62 -12.27
CA PRO A 28 -8.17 2.63 -12.47
C PRO A 28 -8.39 3.42 -13.77
N ALA A 29 -9.28 2.96 -14.66
CA ALA A 29 -9.56 3.54 -15.96
C ALA A 29 -11.08 3.82 -16.11
N PRO A 30 -11.59 4.90 -15.51
CA PRO A 30 -12.99 5.29 -15.66
C PRO A 30 -13.31 5.84 -17.06
N ALA A 31 -14.59 5.74 -17.44
CA ALA A 31 -15.12 6.51 -18.55
C ALA A 31 -15.34 7.98 -18.14
N ASP A 32 -15.42 8.86 -19.13
CA ASP A 32 -15.81 10.27 -18.96
C ASP A 32 -17.09 10.40 -18.11
N GLY A 33 -17.03 11.24 -17.07
CA GLY A 33 -18.16 11.58 -16.21
C GLY A 33 -18.66 10.41 -15.35
N SER A 34 -18.00 9.25 -15.40
CA SER A 34 -18.38 8.09 -14.61
C SER A 34 -17.96 8.24 -13.15
N VAL A 35 -18.72 7.61 -12.26
CA VAL A 35 -18.40 7.51 -10.83
C VAL A 35 -17.44 6.35 -10.60
N VAL A 36 -16.39 6.61 -9.83
CA VAL A 36 -15.45 5.60 -9.33
C VAL A 36 -15.62 5.48 -7.83
N ASP A 37 -15.79 4.25 -7.36
CA ASP A 37 -15.75 3.94 -5.93
C ASP A 37 -14.29 3.76 -5.52
N VAL A 38 -13.88 4.47 -4.48
CA VAL A 38 -12.58 4.36 -3.83
C VAL A 38 -12.83 3.80 -2.43
N THR A 39 -12.21 2.67 -2.13
CA THR A 39 -12.32 2.03 -0.82
C THR A 39 -10.99 2.08 -0.09
N LEU A 40 -11.03 2.66 1.10
CA LEU A 40 -9.96 2.64 2.09
C LEU A 40 -10.24 1.48 3.06
N SER A 41 -9.31 0.53 3.16
CA SER A 41 -9.27 -0.46 4.25
C SER A 41 -8.44 0.14 5.37
N ILE A 42 -8.94 0.10 6.61
CA ILE A 42 -8.32 0.76 7.75
C ILE A 42 -8.09 -0.28 8.84
N GLU A 43 -6.84 -0.43 9.24
CA GLU A 43 -6.44 -1.33 10.32
C GLU A 43 -5.96 -0.51 11.52
N GLU A 44 -6.44 -0.92 12.71
CA GLU A 44 -5.94 -0.44 14.00
C GLU A 44 -6.16 1.06 14.34
N ILE A 45 -6.93 1.82 13.55
CA ILE A 45 -7.29 3.23 13.87
C ILE A 45 -8.64 3.32 14.60
N ALA A 46 -8.59 3.47 15.93
CA ALA A 46 -9.81 3.64 16.75
C ALA A 46 -10.41 5.06 16.64
N ALA A 47 -9.56 6.08 16.58
CA ALA A 47 -9.97 7.46 16.36
C ALA A 47 -8.87 8.21 15.61
N GLY A 48 -9.20 8.87 14.51
CA GLY A 48 -8.20 9.38 13.61
C GLY A 48 -8.76 10.18 12.44
N GLY A 49 -7.96 10.32 11.40
CA GLY A 49 -8.41 10.90 10.15
C GLY A 49 -7.60 10.44 8.94
N VAL A 50 -8.22 10.54 7.77
CA VAL A 50 -7.56 10.32 6.48
C VAL A 50 -7.73 11.57 5.62
N ILE A 51 -6.65 11.98 4.95
CA ILE A 51 -6.66 13.06 3.96
C ILE A 51 -6.29 12.44 2.62
N GLU A 52 -7.20 12.53 1.65
CA GLU A 52 -7.00 12.10 0.27
C GLU A 52 -6.79 13.32 -0.62
N HIS A 53 -5.82 13.23 -1.52
CA HIS A 53 -5.56 14.21 -2.56
C HIS A 53 -5.96 13.62 -3.90
N LEU A 54 -6.92 14.26 -4.57
CA LEU A 54 -7.43 13.84 -5.86
C LEU A 54 -6.60 14.48 -6.99
N PRO A 55 -6.40 13.76 -8.11
CA PRO A 55 -5.83 14.38 -9.31
C PRO A 55 -6.70 15.53 -9.81
N PRO A 56 -6.12 16.51 -10.54
CA PRO A 56 -6.88 17.60 -11.12
C PRO A 56 -8.08 17.12 -11.95
N GLY A 57 -9.25 17.74 -11.72
CA GLY A 57 -10.49 17.46 -12.45
C GLY A 57 -11.30 16.28 -11.91
N PHE A 58 -10.75 15.44 -11.02
CA PHE A 58 -11.55 14.45 -10.29
C PHE A 58 -12.24 15.13 -9.11
N VAL A 59 -13.54 14.90 -8.97
CA VAL A 59 -14.37 15.62 -8.00
C VAL A 59 -15.04 14.66 -7.03
N PHE A 60 -14.98 14.95 -5.74
CA PHE A 60 -15.69 14.19 -4.71
C PHE A 60 -17.21 14.27 -4.89
N ALA A 61 -17.90 13.12 -4.83
CA ALA A 61 -19.34 13.00 -5.00
C ALA A 61 -20.08 12.54 -3.74
N GLY A 62 -19.39 11.89 -2.80
CA GLY A 62 -20.01 11.40 -1.56
C GLY A 62 -19.20 10.29 -0.90
N SER A 63 -19.65 9.84 0.27
CA SER A 63 -19.08 8.67 0.95
C SER A 63 -20.14 7.96 1.79
N ASN A 64 -19.76 6.80 2.34
CA ASN A 64 -20.56 6.06 3.30
C ASN A 64 -20.51 6.65 4.73
N LEU A 65 -19.73 7.71 4.95
CA LEU A 65 -19.66 8.39 6.25
C LEU A 65 -20.77 9.44 6.41
N PRO A 66 -21.20 9.71 7.65
CA PRO A 66 -22.01 10.88 7.97
C PRO A 66 -21.37 12.18 7.45
N ALA A 67 -22.20 13.10 6.94
CA ALA A 67 -21.73 14.33 6.28
C ALA A 67 -20.91 15.26 7.19
N ASP A 68 -21.16 15.24 8.50
CA ASP A 68 -20.40 16.00 9.50
C ASP A 68 -19.01 15.40 9.80
N ARG A 69 -18.70 14.23 9.23
CA ARG A 69 -17.40 13.54 9.33
C ARG A 69 -16.59 13.60 8.04
N VAL A 70 -17.05 14.39 7.07
CA VAL A 70 -16.40 14.56 5.77
C VAL A 70 -16.25 16.04 5.47
N ALA A 71 -15.05 16.45 5.07
CA ALA A 71 -14.81 17.78 4.52
C ALA A 71 -14.17 17.63 3.15
N ALA A 72 -14.76 18.21 2.12
CA ALA A 72 -14.23 18.18 0.76
C ALA A 72 -13.95 19.61 0.27
N GLU A 73 -12.77 19.78 -0.30
CA GLU A 73 -12.35 20.92 -1.10
C GLU A 73 -12.05 20.45 -2.53
N GLU A 74 -11.69 21.37 -3.43
CA GLU A 74 -11.58 21.12 -4.88
C GLU A 74 -10.82 19.83 -5.25
N ASN A 75 -9.66 19.58 -4.63
CA ASN A 75 -8.83 18.40 -4.90
C ASN A 75 -8.44 17.64 -3.62
N ARG A 76 -9.12 17.87 -2.51
CA ARG A 76 -8.78 17.27 -1.21
C ARG A 76 -10.03 16.84 -0.48
N VAL A 77 -10.00 15.64 0.09
CA VAL A 77 -11.10 15.10 0.89
C VAL A 77 -10.55 14.61 2.23
N CYS A 78 -11.14 15.07 3.32
CA CYS A 78 -10.77 14.69 4.68
C CYS A 78 -11.90 13.87 5.30
N PHE A 79 -11.54 12.75 5.91
CA PHE A 79 -12.45 11.85 6.63
C PHE A 79 -12.06 11.80 8.10
N ALA A 80 -13.02 12.02 8.99
CA ALA A 80 -12.84 11.77 10.43
C ALA A 80 -13.22 10.32 10.75
N LEU A 81 -12.31 9.57 11.38
CA LEU A 81 -12.46 8.17 11.73
C LEU A 81 -12.75 7.98 13.24
N LEU A 82 -13.65 7.05 13.56
CA LEU A 82 -14.18 6.65 14.87
C LEU A 82 -14.56 5.17 14.77
N ASN A 83 -13.54 4.30 14.79
CA ASN A 83 -13.63 2.84 14.70
C ASN A 83 -14.15 2.29 13.35
N GLU A 84 -13.92 3.01 12.24
CA GLU A 84 -14.13 2.44 10.92
C GLU A 84 -13.02 1.46 10.56
N THR A 85 -13.41 0.30 10.05
CA THR A 85 -12.50 -0.63 9.36
C THR A 85 -12.46 -0.38 7.86
N SER A 86 -13.39 0.45 7.34
CA SER A 86 -13.41 0.83 5.93
C SER A 86 -14.19 2.12 5.69
N VAL A 87 -13.70 2.92 4.75
CA VAL A 87 -14.40 4.08 4.18
C VAL A 87 -14.51 3.87 2.68
N THR A 88 -15.73 3.97 2.15
CA THR A 88 -15.98 4.00 0.71
C THR A 88 -16.43 5.38 0.32
N TYR A 89 -15.72 6.00 -0.61
CA TYR A 89 -16.05 7.30 -1.17
C TYR A 89 -16.09 7.28 -2.69
N GLN A 90 -16.80 8.24 -3.25
CA GLN A 90 -17.08 8.33 -4.67
C GLN A 90 -16.43 9.57 -5.26
N ILE A 91 -15.81 9.41 -6.43
CA ILE A 91 -15.30 10.51 -7.23
C ILE A 91 -15.88 10.43 -8.65
N VAL A 92 -16.13 11.59 -9.26
CA VAL A 92 -16.52 11.70 -10.67
C VAL A 92 -15.27 11.98 -11.49
N ALA A 93 -15.08 11.19 -12.55
CA ALA A 93 -13.98 11.37 -13.48
C ALA A 93 -14.22 12.58 -14.40
N PRO A 94 -13.18 13.37 -14.75
CA PRO A 94 -13.31 14.46 -15.72
C PRO A 94 -13.53 13.94 -17.15
N GLU A 95 -13.76 14.83 -18.12
CA GLU A 95 -13.80 14.47 -19.54
C GLU A 95 -12.45 13.91 -20.03
N LYS A 96 -11.36 14.48 -19.53
CA LYS A 96 -9.98 14.05 -19.79
C LYS A 96 -9.12 14.35 -18.58
N GLY A 97 -8.20 13.44 -18.27
CA GLY A 97 -7.24 13.64 -17.19
C GLY A 97 -6.68 12.32 -16.68
N SER A 98 -5.52 12.40 -16.06
CA SER A 98 -4.91 11.32 -15.30
C SER A 98 -4.04 11.87 -14.19
N GLY A 99 -3.75 11.02 -13.22
CA GLY A 99 -2.83 11.33 -12.14
C GLY A 99 -2.85 10.25 -11.08
N GLU A 100 -2.47 10.63 -9.87
CA GLU A 100 -2.41 9.74 -8.73
C GLU A 100 -3.27 10.28 -7.61
N ILE A 101 -4.07 9.39 -7.03
CA ILE A 101 -4.67 9.63 -5.73
C ILE A 101 -3.59 9.33 -4.69
N THR A 102 -3.27 10.31 -3.86
CA THR A 102 -2.35 10.15 -2.74
C THR A 102 -3.07 10.46 -1.44
N GLY A 103 -2.48 10.11 -0.30
CA GLY A 103 -3.11 10.43 0.96
C GLY A 103 -2.22 10.19 2.17
N GLU A 104 -2.72 10.65 3.30
CA GLU A 104 -2.12 10.53 4.62
C GLU A 104 -3.18 10.07 5.62
N TRP A 105 -2.75 9.33 6.63
CA TRP A 105 -3.60 8.92 7.73
C TRP A 105 -2.98 9.34 9.07
N TYR A 106 -3.85 9.54 10.06
CA TYR A 106 -3.48 9.96 11.41
C TYR A 106 -4.25 9.11 12.42
N ASP A 107 -3.53 8.50 13.36
CA ASP A 107 -4.12 7.92 14.57
C ASP A 107 -3.96 8.92 15.72
N PHE A 108 -5.07 9.35 16.30
CA PHE A 108 -5.05 10.36 17.38
C PHE A 108 -4.80 9.75 18.77
N ILE A 109 -5.03 8.46 18.95
CA ILE A 109 -4.81 7.74 20.20
C ILE A 109 -3.32 7.44 20.37
N ASP A 110 -2.74 6.78 19.38
CA ASP A 110 -1.33 6.40 19.37
C ASP A 110 -0.41 7.53 18.88
N ARG A 111 -1.01 8.60 18.32
CA ARG A 111 -0.32 9.82 17.85
C ARG A 111 0.72 9.52 16.78
N ILE A 112 0.43 8.53 15.95
CA ILE A 112 1.21 8.14 14.80
C ILE A 112 0.48 8.57 13.52
N ASN A 113 1.23 8.68 12.44
CA ASN A 113 0.70 9.00 11.13
C ASN A 113 1.54 8.29 10.07
N GLY A 114 0.99 8.23 8.86
CA GLY A 114 1.65 7.63 7.72
C GLY A 114 1.06 8.09 6.40
N THR A 115 1.67 7.62 5.32
CA THR A 115 1.24 7.89 3.95
C THR A 115 0.54 6.67 3.37
N ILE A 116 -0.49 6.91 2.56
CA ILE A 116 -1.20 5.87 1.80
C ILE A 116 -0.51 5.74 0.45
N GLN A 117 -0.22 4.51 0.02
CA GLN A 117 0.40 4.24 -1.27
C GLN A 117 -0.38 4.90 -2.42
N ALA A 118 0.32 5.57 -3.34
CA ALA A 118 -0.30 6.26 -4.46
C ALA A 118 -1.04 5.29 -5.40
N SER A 119 -2.23 5.69 -5.86
CA SER A 119 -3.04 4.92 -6.80
C SER A 119 -3.24 5.70 -8.09
N ARG A 120 -2.70 5.19 -9.20
CA ARG A 120 -2.88 5.82 -10.51
C ARG A 120 -4.30 5.64 -11.02
N ILE A 121 -4.88 6.72 -11.52
CA ILE A 121 -6.20 6.76 -12.16
C ILE A 121 -6.17 7.68 -13.39
N GLY A 122 -6.91 7.34 -14.43
CA GLY A 122 -7.03 8.20 -15.60
C GLY A 122 -8.14 7.77 -16.53
N VAL A 123 -8.82 8.75 -17.13
CA VAL A 123 -9.93 8.50 -18.07
C VAL A 123 -9.41 7.72 -19.28
N ASP A 124 -10.17 6.73 -19.75
CA ASP A 124 -9.79 5.84 -20.85
C ASP A 124 -9.07 6.56 -22.01
N GLY A 125 -7.89 6.04 -22.39
CA GLY A 125 -7.01 6.66 -23.38
C GLY A 125 -5.94 7.62 -22.82
N ALA A 126 -5.98 7.97 -21.54
CA ALA A 126 -4.95 8.79 -20.87
C ALA A 126 -3.74 8.00 -20.34
N GLY A 127 -3.67 6.69 -20.61
CA GLY A 127 -2.52 5.84 -20.28
C GLY A 127 -2.52 5.31 -18.84
N VAL A 128 -3.45 4.41 -18.52
CA VAL A 128 -3.39 3.55 -17.34
C VAL A 128 -2.77 2.21 -17.77
N THR A 129 -1.45 2.14 -17.84
CA THR A 129 -0.77 0.84 -17.91
C THR A 129 -0.70 0.28 -16.50
N GLY A 130 -1.59 -0.64 -16.16
CA GLY A 130 -1.63 -1.28 -14.85
C GLY A 130 -0.35 -2.06 -14.56
N THR A 131 0.30 -1.76 -13.44
CA THR A 131 1.10 -2.76 -12.74
C THR A 131 0.12 -3.63 -11.96
N ALA A 132 -0.16 -4.81 -12.50
CA ALA A 132 -0.82 -5.86 -11.73
C ALA A 132 -0.04 -6.08 -10.42
N ALA A 133 -0.76 -6.08 -9.30
CA ALA A 133 -0.24 -6.50 -8.01
C ALA A 133 0.43 -7.87 -8.20
N GLY A 134 1.75 -7.90 -8.03
CA GLY A 134 2.50 -9.14 -7.97
C GLY A 134 2.03 -9.89 -6.74
N SER A 135 1.25 -10.95 -6.94
CA SER A 135 1.12 -12.00 -5.93
C SER A 135 2.54 -12.46 -5.52
N PRO A 136 2.85 -12.65 -4.23
CA PRO A 136 4.12 -13.22 -3.82
C PRO A 136 4.15 -14.71 -4.21
N GLY A 137 4.48 -14.97 -5.47
CA GLY A 137 4.92 -16.28 -5.93
C GLY A 137 6.37 -16.52 -5.48
N PRO A 138 6.75 -17.75 -5.11
CA PRO A 138 8.08 -18.04 -4.61
C PRO A 138 9.13 -17.81 -5.69
N ALA A 139 10.13 -16.97 -5.40
CA ALA A 139 11.29 -16.72 -6.25
C ALA A 139 12.25 -17.95 -6.27
N PRO A 140 13.10 -18.07 -7.29
CA PRO A 140 13.47 -19.35 -7.91
C PRO A 140 14.59 -20.11 -7.20
N ALA A 141 14.59 -21.43 -7.45
CA ALA A 141 15.61 -22.38 -7.06
C ALA A 141 17.02 -21.96 -7.49
N LEU A 142 17.94 -21.86 -6.52
CA LEU A 142 19.39 -21.81 -6.77
C LEU A 142 19.86 -23.18 -7.28
N ILE A 143 20.08 -23.26 -8.60
CA ILE A 143 20.78 -24.36 -9.25
C ILE A 143 22.27 -24.25 -8.87
N ILE A 144 22.73 -25.05 -7.90
CA ILE A 144 24.16 -25.22 -7.64
C ILE A 144 24.70 -26.20 -8.70
N ALA A 145 25.37 -25.65 -9.71
CA ALA A 145 26.12 -26.42 -10.70
C ALA A 145 27.35 -27.06 -10.03
N VAL A 146 27.33 -28.39 -9.86
CA VAL A 146 28.52 -29.17 -9.48
C VAL A 146 29.40 -29.31 -10.73
N LEU A 147 30.45 -28.50 -10.80
CA LEU A 147 31.53 -28.70 -11.77
C LEU A 147 32.48 -29.79 -11.25
N ALA A 148 32.36 -30.98 -11.82
CA ALA A 148 33.37 -32.02 -11.76
C ALA A 148 34.47 -31.74 -12.81
N GLY A 149 35.71 -31.67 -12.36
CA GLY A 149 36.93 -31.68 -13.18
C GLY A 149 38.11 -32.01 -12.25
N LEU A 150 38.37 -33.28 -11.95
CA LEU A 150 39.14 -34.29 -12.70
C LEU A 150 40.67 -34.00 -12.71
N ILE A 151 41.41 -35.04 -12.29
CA ILE A 151 42.81 -35.41 -12.62
C ILE A 151 43.93 -35.08 -11.61
N ILE A 152 44.21 -36.08 -10.76
CA ILE A 152 45.48 -36.82 -10.55
C ILE A 152 46.79 -36.03 -10.42
N SER A 153 47.44 -36.16 -9.26
CA SER A 153 48.88 -36.46 -9.23
C SER A 153 49.31 -37.27 -8.00
N ARG A 154 50.10 -38.31 -8.28
CA ARG A 154 50.68 -39.35 -7.42
C ARG A 154 51.48 -38.83 -6.21
N GLY A 155 51.51 -39.62 -5.14
CA GLY A 155 52.57 -39.56 -4.12
C GLY A 155 52.49 -40.67 -3.07
N ARG A 156 53.22 -41.78 -3.26
CA ARG A 156 53.52 -42.79 -2.24
C ARG A 156 54.40 -42.20 -1.13
N ARG A 157 54.17 -42.58 0.13
CA ARG A 157 55.18 -42.99 1.14
C ARG A 157 54.52 -43.25 2.51
N GLN A 158 54.31 -44.51 2.85
CA GLN A 158 54.90 -45.22 4.00
C GLN A 158 55.06 -46.67 3.52
#